data_AF-A0A7X7SNU9-F1
#
_entry.id   AF-A0A7X7SNU9-F1
#
_cell.length_a   1.000
_cell.length_b   1.000
_cell.length_c   1.000
_cell.angle_alpha   90.00
_cell.angle_beta   90.00
_cell.angle_gamma   90.00
#
_symmetry.space_group_name_H-M   'P 1'
#
loop_
_entity.id
_entity.type
_entity.pdbx_description
1 polymer ?
#
loop_
_entity_poly.entity_id
_entity_poly.type
_entity_poly.pdbx_seq_one_letter_code
_entity_poly.pdbx_strand_id
1 'polypeptide(L)'
;PDGKATEGSPACGDMVAVYLKVNEETKVIEDIKFESYGCASNIATGSIITELAKGKTLEEAKKITWKEASEALGGLPALKAHCSVLAVEGLRSAVRDYEERHGLVTERVPTTLETLRKRLKHVMNPLCGLDVVRTDLVKSLSLEDGVVKVEIALPESHQFAAVVKEDIKDKIEPLWDVKDVVVEFVGE
;
A
#
# COMPACT_ATOMS: atom_id res chain seq x y z
N PRO A 1 -1.77 -12.47 6.99
CA PRO A 1 -0.44 -11.93 6.62
C PRO A 1 -0.01 -10.96 7.72
N ASP A 2 1.26 -10.89 8.02
CA ASP A 2 1.78 -10.08 9.14
C ASP A 2 2.03 -8.62 8.70
N GLY A 3 2.28 -8.43 7.40
CA GLY A 3 2.27 -7.12 6.74
C GLY A 3 1.60 -7.23 5.37
N LYS A 4 0.92 -6.16 4.95
CA LYS A 4 0.31 -6.07 3.61
C LYS A 4 0.31 -4.64 3.09
N ALA A 5 0.39 -4.50 1.77
CA ALA A 5 0.15 -3.22 1.12
C ALA A 5 -0.35 -3.40 -0.30
N THR A 6 -1.27 -2.52 -0.70
CA THR A 6 -1.69 -2.34 -2.08
C THR A 6 -1.16 -1.01 -2.59
N GLU A 7 -0.57 -1.03 -3.78
CA GLU A 7 -0.05 0.13 -4.49
C GLU A 7 -0.58 0.14 -5.94
N GLY A 8 -0.83 1.32 -6.48
CA GLY A 8 -1.37 1.51 -7.82
C GLY A 8 -0.73 2.68 -8.55
N SER A 9 -0.59 2.56 -9.88
CA SER A 9 -0.06 3.62 -10.73
C SER A 9 -1.18 4.30 -11.51
N PRO A 10 -1.55 5.55 -11.20
CA PRO A 10 -2.59 6.28 -11.94
C PRO A 10 -2.18 6.61 -13.38
N ALA A 11 -0.90 6.47 -13.74
CA ALA A 11 -0.40 6.75 -15.09
C ALA A 11 -0.74 5.62 -16.08
N CYS A 12 -0.87 4.38 -15.60
CA CYS A 12 -1.11 3.20 -16.44
C CYS A 12 -2.27 2.30 -15.97
N GLY A 13 -2.81 2.52 -14.77
CA GLY A 13 -3.89 1.72 -14.19
C GLY A 13 -3.45 0.38 -13.62
N ASP A 14 -2.15 0.08 -13.60
CA ASP A 14 -1.60 -1.13 -12.99
C ASP A 14 -1.65 -1.04 -11.44
N MET A 15 -1.89 -2.17 -10.79
CA MET A 15 -1.95 -2.32 -9.34
C MET A 15 -1.24 -3.59 -8.88
N VAL A 16 -0.67 -3.54 -7.68
CA VAL A 16 -0.04 -4.69 -7.02
C VAL A 16 -0.39 -4.68 -5.53
N ALA A 17 -0.85 -5.81 -5.02
CA ALA A 17 -0.97 -6.08 -3.59
C ALA A 17 0.11 -7.08 -3.19
N VAL A 18 0.81 -6.80 -2.09
CA VAL A 18 1.89 -7.63 -1.55
C VAL A 18 1.54 -8.02 -0.12
N TYR A 19 1.73 -9.30 0.20
CA TYR A 19 1.43 -9.89 1.49
C TYR A 19 2.68 -10.59 2.03
N LEU A 20 3.06 -10.27 3.27
CA LEU A 20 4.24 -10.80 3.93
C LEU A 20 3.82 -11.73 5.07
N LYS A 21 4.62 -12.79 5.26
CA LYS A 21 4.70 -13.55 6.50
C LYS A 21 6.13 -13.44 7.03
N VAL A 22 6.28 -12.99 8.26
CA VAL A 22 7.59 -12.59 8.81
C VAL A 22 7.83 -13.31 10.13
N ASN A 23 9.03 -13.86 10.28
CA ASN A 23 9.48 -14.41 11.54
C ASN A 23 9.75 -13.29 12.55
N GLU A 24 9.03 -13.28 13.68
CA GLU A 24 9.11 -12.17 14.64
C GLU A 24 10.48 -12.04 15.32
N GLU A 25 11.23 -13.13 15.53
CA GLU A 25 12.53 -13.09 16.20
C GLU A 25 13.65 -12.63 15.25
N THR A 26 13.70 -13.23 14.07
CA THR A 26 14.78 -13.01 13.09
C THR A 26 14.50 -11.89 12.11
N LYS A 27 13.24 -11.43 12.03
CA LYS A 27 12.74 -10.47 11.03
C LYS A 27 12.96 -10.93 9.58
N VAL A 28 13.01 -12.25 9.36
CA VAL A 28 13.11 -12.87 8.03
C VAL A 28 11.73 -13.04 7.42
N ILE A 29 11.58 -12.74 6.13
CA ILE A 29 10.36 -12.98 5.34
C ILE A 29 10.29 -14.48 5.02
N GLU A 30 9.45 -15.21 5.75
CA GLU A 30 9.26 -16.66 5.57
C GLU A 30 8.43 -16.97 4.32
N ASP A 31 7.41 -16.15 4.07
CA ASP A 31 6.59 -16.25 2.86
C ASP A 31 6.19 -14.87 2.36
N ILE A 32 6.01 -14.78 1.04
CA ILE A 32 5.57 -13.57 0.38
C ILE A 32 4.67 -13.96 -0.79
N LYS A 33 3.52 -13.29 -0.89
CA LYS A 33 2.54 -13.49 -1.95
C LYS A 33 2.19 -12.14 -2.57
N PHE A 34 1.71 -12.18 -3.81
CA PHE A 34 1.24 -10.98 -4.48
C PHE A 34 -0.05 -11.26 -5.25
N GLU A 35 -0.83 -10.21 -5.43
CA GLU A 35 -1.90 -10.14 -6.42
C GLU A 35 -1.60 -8.95 -7.33
N SER A 36 -1.86 -9.08 -8.61
CA SER A 36 -1.54 -8.04 -9.58
C SER A 36 -2.68 -7.90 -10.57
N TYR A 37 -3.07 -6.65 -10.81
CA TYR A 37 -3.96 -6.27 -11.90
C TYR A 37 -3.18 -5.35 -12.82
N GLY A 38 -3.12 -5.65 -14.11
CA GLY A 38 -2.38 -4.81 -15.05
C GLY A 38 -1.72 -5.58 -16.17
N CYS A 39 -0.72 -4.96 -16.79
CA CYS A 39 -0.03 -5.55 -17.92
C CYS A 39 0.88 -6.74 -17.54
N ALA A 40 1.28 -7.54 -18.54
CA ALA A 40 2.16 -8.70 -18.33
C ALA A 40 3.48 -8.33 -17.63
N SER A 41 4.02 -7.13 -17.89
CA SER A 41 5.21 -6.63 -17.20
C SER A 41 4.97 -6.40 -15.70
N ASN A 42 3.79 -5.94 -15.31
CA ASN A 42 3.41 -5.77 -13.90
C ASN A 42 3.31 -7.13 -13.20
N ILE A 43 2.65 -8.12 -13.82
CA ILE A 43 2.56 -9.48 -13.28
C ILE A 43 3.95 -10.12 -13.15
N ALA A 44 4.80 -9.99 -14.17
CA ALA A 44 6.15 -10.53 -14.15
C ALA A 44 7.03 -9.88 -13.06
N THR A 45 6.98 -8.55 -12.93
CA THR A 45 7.72 -7.83 -11.88
C THR A 45 7.20 -8.14 -10.49
N GLY A 46 5.88 -8.22 -10.30
CA GLY A 46 5.25 -8.70 -9.06
C GLY A 46 5.72 -10.11 -8.66
N SER A 47 5.84 -11.03 -9.62
CA SER A 47 6.38 -12.37 -9.36
C SER A 47 7.86 -12.35 -9.02
N ILE A 48 8.66 -11.49 -9.63
CA ILE A 48 10.11 -11.43 -9.35
C ILE A 48 10.40 -10.83 -7.98
N ILE A 49 9.65 -9.83 -7.54
CA ILE A 49 9.88 -9.27 -6.20
C ILE A 49 9.60 -10.28 -5.09
N THR A 50 8.71 -11.27 -5.31
CA THR A 50 8.47 -12.32 -4.31
C THR A 50 9.67 -13.25 -4.20
N GLU A 51 10.25 -13.65 -5.33
CA GLU A 51 11.43 -14.50 -5.35
C GLU A 51 12.67 -13.79 -4.79
N LEU A 52 12.83 -12.50 -5.10
CA LEU A 52 13.95 -11.71 -4.58
C LEU A 52 13.86 -11.46 -3.08
N ALA A 53 12.66 -11.30 -2.52
CA ALA A 53 12.46 -10.93 -1.11
C ALA A 53 12.35 -12.13 -0.17
N LYS A 54 11.86 -13.29 -0.65
CA LYS A 54 11.68 -14.48 0.19
C LYS A 54 13.00 -14.93 0.83
N GLY A 55 12.98 -15.20 2.13
CA GLY A 55 14.15 -15.60 2.90
C GLY A 55 15.12 -14.47 3.28
N LYS A 56 14.87 -13.23 2.85
CA LYS A 56 15.63 -12.04 3.30
C LYS A 56 15.04 -11.44 4.57
N THR A 57 15.86 -10.70 5.30
CA THR A 57 15.39 -9.83 6.38
C THR A 57 14.62 -8.62 5.83
N LEU A 58 13.79 -7.98 6.67
CA LEU A 58 13.09 -6.74 6.31
C LEU A 58 14.05 -5.63 5.81
N GLU A 59 15.21 -5.50 6.44
CA GLU A 59 16.24 -4.52 6.05
C GLU A 59 16.83 -4.80 4.66
N GLU A 60 17.06 -6.07 4.34
CA GLU A 60 17.54 -6.48 3.03
C GLU A 60 16.46 -6.32 1.96
N ALA A 61 15.21 -6.66 2.28
CA ALA A 61 14.07 -6.49 1.38
C ALA A 61 13.86 -5.01 1.02
N LYS A 62 14.02 -4.08 1.97
CA LYS A 62 13.96 -2.63 1.71
C LYS A 62 15.01 -2.15 0.71
N LYS A 63 16.18 -2.79 0.66
CA LYS A 63 17.29 -2.43 -0.22
C LYS A 63 17.10 -2.89 -1.66
N ILE A 64 16.19 -3.84 -1.91
CA ILE A 64 15.87 -4.27 -3.28
C ILE A 64 15.46 -3.05 -4.11
N THR A 65 16.10 -2.90 -5.26
CA THR A 65 15.84 -1.82 -6.20
C THR A 65 15.04 -2.29 -7.40
N TRP A 66 14.35 -1.35 -8.05
CA TRP A 66 13.63 -1.63 -9.29
C TRP A 66 14.55 -2.11 -10.41
N LYS A 67 15.84 -1.71 -10.38
CA LYS A 67 16.84 -2.16 -11.36
C LYS A 67 17.14 -3.64 -11.18
N GLU A 68 17.38 -4.09 -9.94
CA GLU A 68 17.58 -5.51 -9.64
C GLU A 68 16.35 -6.34 -10.05
N ALA A 69 15.13 -5.85 -9.78
CA ALA A 69 13.90 -6.53 -10.21
C ALA A 69 13.77 -6.60 -11.74
N SER A 70 14.15 -5.53 -12.45
CA SER A 70 14.17 -5.50 -13.92
C SER A 70 15.24 -6.43 -14.49
N GLU A 71 16.45 -6.43 -13.93
CA GLU A 71 17.57 -7.28 -14.34
C GLU A 71 17.28 -8.77 -14.11
N ALA A 72 16.63 -9.12 -13.00
CA ALA A 72 16.20 -10.49 -12.71
C ALA A 72 15.16 -11.02 -13.73
N LEU A 73 14.43 -10.13 -14.41
CA LEU A 73 13.56 -10.50 -15.55
C LEU A 73 14.32 -10.66 -16.88
N GLY A 74 15.62 -10.40 -16.92
CA GLY A 74 16.39 -10.26 -18.17
C GLY A 74 16.31 -8.86 -18.79
N GLY A 75 15.81 -7.87 -18.03
CA GLY A 75 15.65 -6.49 -18.44
C GLY A 75 14.23 -6.17 -18.94
N LEU A 76 13.87 -4.89 -18.84
CA LEU A 76 12.63 -4.34 -19.38
C LEU A 76 12.92 -3.14 -20.29
N PRO A 77 12.12 -2.93 -21.34
CA PRO A 77 12.17 -1.68 -22.11
C PRO A 77 11.95 -0.47 -21.19
N ALA A 78 12.61 0.65 -21.51
CA ALA A 78 12.55 1.86 -20.67
C ALA A 78 11.12 2.32 -20.34
N LEU A 79 10.20 2.21 -21.30
CA LEU A 79 8.78 2.57 -21.13
C LEU A 79 8.04 1.71 -20.10
N LYS A 80 8.54 0.50 -19.80
CA LYS A 80 7.95 -0.47 -18.86
C LYS A 80 8.69 -0.56 -17.52
N ALA A 81 9.75 0.23 -17.31
CA ALA A 81 10.47 0.26 -16.05
C ALA A 81 9.59 0.64 -14.85
N HIS A 82 8.51 1.41 -15.07
CA HIS A 82 7.56 1.79 -14.03
C HIS A 82 6.87 0.58 -13.38
N CYS A 83 6.71 -0.55 -14.08
CA CYS A 83 6.18 -1.78 -13.49
C CYS A 83 7.11 -2.32 -12.39
N SER A 84 8.43 -2.31 -12.63
CA SER A 84 9.41 -2.69 -11.60
C SER A 84 9.45 -1.73 -10.43
N VAL A 85 9.24 -0.43 -10.69
CA VAL A 85 9.15 0.58 -9.62
C VAL A 85 7.93 0.29 -8.75
N LEU A 86 6.75 0.11 -9.35
CA LEU A 86 5.50 -0.17 -8.65
C LEU A 86 5.61 -1.45 -7.79
N ALA A 87 6.17 -2.53 -8.35
CA ALA A 87 6.37 -3.79 -7.61
C ALA A 87 7.27 -3.62 -6.37
N VAL A 88 8.36 -2.86 -6.50
CA VAL A 88 9.27 -2.57 -5.38
C VAL A 88 8.66 -1.63 -4.35
N GLU A 89 7.86 -0.66 -4.79
CA GLU A 89 7.08 0.21 -3.89
C GLU A 89 6.05 -0.60 -3.10
N GLY A 90 5.37 -1.57 -3.72
CA GLY A 90 4.47 -2.50 -3.05
C GLY A 90 5.19 -3.31 -1.96
N LEU A 91 6.36 -3.88 -2.27
CA LEU A 91 7.19 -4.61 -1.30
C LEU A 91 7.58 -3.71 -0.11
N ARG A 92 8.12 -2.52 -0.38
CA ARG A 92 8.57 -1.59 0.67
C ARG A 92 7.40 -1.13 1.55
N SER A 93 6.25 -0.89 0.94
CA SER A 93 5.04 -0.50 1.66
C SER A 93 4.52 -1.62 2.56
N ALA A 94 4.58 -2.88 2.10
CA ALA A 94 4.21 -4.04 2.92
C ALA A 94 5.18 -4.27 4.08
N VAL A 95 6.48 -4.05 3.86
CA VAL A 95 7.49 -4.09 4.95
C VAL A 95 7.20 -2.98 5.97
N ARG A 96 6.92 -1.76 5.51
CA ARG A 96 6.58 -0.64 6.38
C ARG A 96 5.32 -0.91 7.19
N ASP A 97 4.27 -1.46 6.58
CA ASP A 97 3.04 -1.85 7.28
C ASP A 97 3.33 -2.86 8.40
N TYR A 98 4.18 -3.86 8.14
CA TYR A 98 4.64 -4.78 9.20
C TYR A 98 5.37 -4.03 10.31
N GLU A 99 6.33 -3.15 9.98
CA GLU A 99 7.10 -2.39 10.98
C GLU A 99 6.21 -1.48 11.84
N GLU A 100 5.21 -0.85 11.24
CA GLU A 100 4.23 0.01 11.90
C GLU A 100 3.37 -0.80 12.89
N ARG A 101 2.81 -1.94 12.44
CA ARG A 101 1.98 -2.82 13.28
C ARG A 101 2.75 -3.45 14.45
N HIS A 102 4.06 -3.65 14.31
CA HIS A 102 4.91 -4.28 15.32
C HIS A 102 5.77 -3.27 16.10
N GLY A 103 5.51 -1.95 15.94
CA GLY A 103 6.18 -0.91 16.72
C GLY A 103 7.69 -0.79 16.46
N LEU A 104 8.16 -1.25 15.30
CA LEU A 104 9.58 -1.23 14.90
C LEU A 104 10.02 0.11 14.30
N VAL A 105 9.07 1.03 14.06
CA VAL A 105 9.36 2.37 13.54
C VAL A 105 10.11 3.19 14.58
N THR A 106 11.35 3.56 14.24
CA THR A 106 12.27 4.30 15.09
C THR A 106 11.95 5.80 15.18
N GLU A 107 11.33 6.37 14.15
CA GLU A 107 10.96 7.79 14.08
C GLU A 107 9.46 7.98 14.33
N ARG A 108 9.10 8.37 15.55
CA ARG A 108 7.71 8.69 15.92
C ARG A 108 7.37 10.14 15.59
N VAL A 109 7.10 10.39 14.32
CA VAL A 109 6.58 11.69 13.88
C VAL A 109 5.07 11.75 14.16
N PRO A 110 4.56 12.80 14.82
CA PRO A 110 3.11 12.97 15.02
C PRO A 110 2.35 12.96 13.70
N THR A 111 1.21 12.28 13.68
CA THR A 111 0.32 12.26 12.53
C THR A 111 -0.29 13.63 12.33
N THR A 112 -0.24 14.11 11.09
CA THR A 112 -0.85 15.37 10.67
C THR A 112 -1.88 15.12 9.58
N LEU A 113 -2.77 16.08 9.33
CA LEU A 113 -3.68 16.02 8.18
C LEU A 113 -2.94 15.87 6.84
N GLU A 114 -1.72 16.42 6.73
CA GLU A 114 -0.88 16.23 5.54
C GLU A 114 -0.39 14.78 5.42
N THR A 115 0.04 14.17 6.53
CA THR A 115 0.43 12.75 6.58
C THR A 115 -0.74 11.85 6.19
N LEU A 116 -1.93 12.12 6.73
CA LEU A 116 -3.14 11.36 6.41
C LEU A 116 -3.53 11.51 4.93
N ARG A 117 -3.50 12.74 4.38
CA ARG A 117 -3.72 12.96 2.95
C ARG A 117 -2.70 12.23 2.09
N LYS A 118 -1.42 12.21 2.51
CA LYS A 118 -0.37 11.45 1.81
C LYS A 118 -0.69 9.95 1.80
N ARG A 119 -1.11 9.37 2.94
CA ARG A 119 -1.53 7.96 3.02
C ARG A 119 -2.74 7.66 2.13
N LEU A 120 -3.75 8.52 2.15
CA LEU A 120 -4.97 8.35 1.36
C LEU A 120 -4.72 8.38 -0.15
N LYS A 121 -3.62 8.99 -0.65
CA LYS A 121 -3.23 8.90 -2.06
C LYS A 121 -2.88 7.47 -2.51
N HIS A 122 -2.67 6.56 -1.57
CA HIS A 122 -2.42 5.14 -1.84
C HIS A 122 -3.68 4.29 -1.69
N VAL A 123 -4.85 4.91 -1.47
CA VAL A 123 -6.16 4.25 -1.50
C VAL A 123 -6.76 4.50 -2.88
N MET A 124 -7.12 3.42 -3.57
CA MET A 124 -7.65 3.50 -4.93
C MET A 124 -9.14 3.80 -4.93
N ASN A 125 -9.57 4.61 -5.89
CA ASN A 125 -10.95 4.73 -6.29
C ASN A 125 -11.25 3.71 -7.41
N PRO A 126 -11.96 2.61 -7.11
CA PRO A 126 -12.21 1.54 -8.07
C PRO A 126 -13.15 1.94 -9.21
N LEU A 127 -13.81 3.10 -9.12
CA LEU A 127 -14.70 3.60 -10.19
C LEU A 127 -13.93 4.13 -11.40
N CYS A 128 -12.71 4.64 -11.19
CA CYS A 128 -11.97 5.34 -12.24
C CYS A 128 -10.47 5.01 -12.26
N GLY A 129 -9.98 4.15 -11.35
CA GLY A 129 -8.58 3.72 -11.33
C GLY A 129 -7.59 4.83 -10.95
N LEU A 130 -8.05 5.85 -10.25
CA LEU A 130 -7.24 6.94 -9.68
C LEU A 130 -7.39 6.93 -8.16
N ASP A 131 -6.54 7.63 -7.41
CA ASP A 131 -6.65 7.64 -5.95
C ASP A 131 -7.85 8.46 -5.42
N VAL A 132 -8.30 8.13 -4.21
CA VAL A 132 -9.49 8.74 -3.57
C VAL A 132 -9.32 10.24 -3.28
N VAL A 133 -8.07 10.74 -3.22
CA VAL A 133 -7.79 12.17 -2.99
C VAL A 133 -7.88 12.95 -4.30
N ARG A 134 -7.33 12.44 -5.39
CA ARG A 134 -7.39 13.09 -6.72
C ARG A 134 -8.78 13.07 -7.35
N THR A 135 -9.62 12.15 -6.91
CA THR A 135 -10.98 11.97 -7.46
C THR A 135 -12.04 12.71 -6.64
N ASP A 136 -11.62 13.51 -5.65
CA ASP A 136 -12.51 14.21 -4.71
C ASP A 136 -13.52 13.27 -4.02
N LEU A 137 -13.13 11.98 -3.90
CA LEU A 137 -13.93 10.97 -3.22
C LEU A 137 -13.86 11.19 -1.71
N VAL A 138 -12.74 11.70 -1.18
CA VAL A 138 -12.65 12.16 0.22
C VAL A 138 -13.24 13.56 0.32
N LYS A 139 -14.43 13.71 0.94
CA LYS A 139 -15.09 15.01 1.16
C LYS A 139 -14.48 15.81 2.30
N SER A 140 -14.23 15.12 3.41
CA SER A 140 -13.64 15.74 4.59
C SER A 140 -12.71 14.77 5.31
N LEU A 141 -11.77 15.34 6.04
CA LEU A 141 -10.76 14.63 6.81
C LEU A 141 -10.46 15.45 8.08
N SER A 142 -10.66 14.85 9.24
CA SER A 142 -10.31 15.44 10.53
C SER A 142 -9.48 14.48 11.39
N LEU A 143 -8.73 15.05 12.32
CA LEU A 143 -7.93 14.34 13.31
C LEU A 143 -8.13 15.04 14.66
N GLU A 144 -8.77 14.36 15.61
CA GLU A 144 -9.06 14.87 16.95
C GLU A 144 -8.70 13.79 17.99
N ASP A 145 -7.80 14.10 18.93
CA ASP A 145 -7.38 13.20 20.02
C ASP A 145 -6.91 11.78 19.63
N GLY A 146 -6.40 11.63 18.39
CA GLY A 146 -5.98 10.35 17.80
C GLY A 146 -7.09 9.61 17.05
N VAL A 147 -8.29 10.18 16.95
CA VAL A 147 -9.39 9.67 16.13
C VAL A 147 -9.34 10.34 14.77
N VAL A 148 -9.22 9.53 13.72
CA VAL A 148 -9.26 10.01 12.33
C VAL A 148 -10.65 9.78 11.77
N LYS A 149 -11.27 10.86 11.28
CA LYS A 149 -12.56 10.77 10.58
C LYS A 149 -12.37 11.07 9.10
N VAL A 150 -12.87 10.17 8.25
CA VAL A 150 -12.81 10.29 6.78
C VAL A 150 -14.22 10.19 6.22
N GLU A 151 -14.69 11.23 5.54
CA GLU A 151 -15.98 11.20 4.83
C GLU A 151 -15.78 10.90 3.35
N ILE A 152 -16.49 9.90 2.84
CA ILE A 152 -16.36 9.36 1.50
C ILE A 152 -17.62 9.65 0.68
N ALA A 153 -17.45 10.26 -0.48
CA ALA A 153 -18.46 10.64 -1.46
C ALA A 153 -19.00 9.44 -2.26
N LEU A 154 -19.36 8.38 -1.56
CA LEU A 154 -19.89 7.15 -2.14
C LEU A 154 -21.08 6.69 -1.29
N PRO A 155 -22.14 6.12 -1.89
CA PRO A 155 -23.22 5.49 -1.12
C PRO A 155 -22.68 4.28 -0.33
N GLU A 156 -23.17 4.09 0.90
CA GLU A 156 -22.79 2.92 1.72
C GLU A 156 -23.19 1.59 1.05
N SER A 157 -24.27 1.60 0.26
CA SER A 157 -24.75 0.45 -0.51
C SER A 157 -23.90 0.13 -1.76
N HIS A 158 -22.92 0.97 -2.10
CA HIS A 158 -22.10 0.77 -3.29
C HIS A 158 -21.24 -0.49 -3.16
N GLN A 159 -21.11 -1.27 -4.23
CA GLN A 159 -20.36 -2.55 -4.23
C GLN A 159 -18.89 -2.43 -3.77
N PHE A 160 -18.31 -1.24 -3.89
CA PHE A 160 -16.92 -0.96 -3.50
C PHE A 160 -16.78 -0.25 -2.14
N ALA A 161 -17.88 0.13 -1.47
CA ALA A 161 -17.82 0.86 -0.21
C ALA A 161 -17.04 0.09 0.86
N ALA A 162 -17.32 -1.21 1.01
CA ALA A 162 -16.61 -2.07 1.95
C ALA A 162 -15.09 -2.11 1.70
N VAL A 163 -14.68 -2.25 0.44
CA VAL A 163 -13.26 -2.30 0.05
C VAL A 163 -12.56 -0.97 0.32
N VAL A 164 -13.17 0.16 -0.07
CA VAL A 164 -12.61 1.49 0.18
C VAL A 164 -12.47 1.76 1.68
N LYS A 165 -13.46 1.34 2.49
CA LYS A 165 -13.38 1.46 3.96
C LYS A 165 -12.22 0.64 4.53
N GLU A 166 -12.05 -0.59 4.08
CA GLU A 166 -10.96 -1.46 4.52
C GLU A 166 -9.59 -0.88 4.15
N ASP A 167 -9.41 -0.45 2.89
CA ASP A 167 -8.15 0.14 2.42
C ASP A 167 -7.77 1.41 3.21
N ILE A 168 -8.75 2.28 3.51
CA ILE A 168 -8.53 3.49 4.31
C ILE A 168 -8.05 3.11 5.71
N LYS A 169 -8.73 2.15 6.34
CA LYS A 169 -8.36 1.65 7.67
C LYS A 169 -6.95 1.08 7.66
N ASP A 170 -6.64 0.20 6.70
CA ASP A 170 -5.31 -0.41 6.58
C ASP A 170 -4.18 0.60 6.40
N LYS A 171 -4.42 1.74 5.73
CA LYS A 171 -3.38 2.78 5.54
C LYS A 171 -3.23 3.74 6.72
N ILE A 172 -4.21 3.81 7.63
CA ILE A 172 -4.25 4.81 8.71
C ILE A 172 -4.12 4.17 10.10
N GLU A 173 -4.79 3.05 10.36
CA GLU A 173 -4.77 2.35 11.67
C GLU A 173 -3.36 1.96 12.15
N PRO A 174 -2.39 1.60 11.28
CA PRO A 174 -1.02 1.29 11.73
C PRO A 174 -0.22 2.49 12.27
N LEU A 175 -0.70 3.72 12.10
CA LEU A 175 -0.01 4.91 12.61
C LEU A 175 0.03 4.89 14.15
N TRP A 176 1.20 5.12 14.73
CA TRP A 176 1.48 4.89 16.15
C TRP A 176 0.64 5.72 17.14
N ASP A 177 0.12 6.88 16.70
CA ASP A 177 -0.68 7.82 17.49
C ASP A 177 -2.16 7.85 17.08
N VAL A 178 -2.57 6.99 16.15
CA VAL A 178 -3.97 6.79 15.77
C VAL A 178 -4.59 5.73 16.69
N LYS A 179 -5.72 6.08 17.30
CA LYS A 179 -6.49 5.22 18.20
C LYS A 179 -7.69 4.57 17.51
N ASP A 180 -8.35 5.31 16.63
CA ASP A 180 -9.53 4.85 15.90
C ASP A 180 -9.66 5.54 14.55
N VAL A 181 -10.25 4.84 13.59
CA VAL A 181 -10.50 5.33 12.23
C VAL A 181 -11.97 5.13 11.88
N VAL A 182 -12.68 6.24 11.77
CA VAL A 182 -14.10 6.32 11.43
C VAL A 182 -14.24 6.71 9.97
N VAL A 183 -14.82 5.82 9.16
CA VAL A 183 -15.11 6.06 7.74
C VAL A 183 -16.62 6.17 7.57
N GLU A 184 -17.09 7.34 7.15
CA GLU A 184 -18.50 7.64 6.90
C GLU A 184 -18.77 7.82 5.40
N PHE A 185 -19.86 7.22 4.92
CA PHE A 185 -20.30 7.30 3.54
C PHE A 185 -21.40 8.35 3.42
N VAL A 186 -21.15 9.40 2.65
CA VAL A 186 -22.04 10.56 2.50
C VAL A 186 -22.56 10.74 1.07
N GLY A 187 -22.35 9.75 0.19
CA GLY A 187 -22.85 9.77 -1.17
C GLY A 187 -24.33 9.42 -1.25
N GLU A 188 -25.05 10.12 -2.14
CA GLU A 188 -26.45 9.84 -2.53
C GLU A 188 -26.56 8.68 -3.51
#